data_AF-A0A847VXS5-F1
#
_entry.id   AF-A0A847VXS5-F1
#
_cell.length_a   1.000
_cell.length_b   1.000
_cell.length_c   1.000
_cell.angle_alpha   90.00
_cell.angle_beta   90.00
_cell.angle_gamma   90.00
#
_symmetry.space_group_name_H-M   'P 1'
#
loop_
_entity.id
_entity.type
_entity.pdbx_description
1 polymer ?
#
loop_
_entity_poly.entity_id
_entity_poly.type
_entity_poly.pdbx_seq_one_letter_code
_entity_poly.pdbx_strand_id
1 'polypeptide(L)'
;MICSYSVSALVAIAVLNKGQSWKFERPKKPFDFLTLPIYFGSYLPIMLISLIYVSIMNMLGLKGVDVVIPFPDNTVGRIIYLLQYALMPAFLEELLFRGVLLERLRKYGNVLAITMSSLVFALIHGNVVGFLFIFMLGLVFGYIAVLSESLIPSIIMHLLNNSIALLTSNFENDVWAISAISISIIAFGIVGIIVTAVYISTNKYKKQFSVPREKGPIMSRVYNFLLTPGMIIFICVTLAMTVMVEIFAA
;
A
#
# COMPACT_ATOMS: atom_id res chain seq x y z
N MET A 1 -5.96 -13.23 8.49
CA MET A 1 -4.64 -12.75 8.00
C MET A 1 -3.74 -13.84 7.42
N ILE A 2 -3.58 -15.05 8.00
CA ILE A 2 -2.77 -16.13 7.35
C ILE A 2 -3.34 -16.54 5.96
N CYS A 3 -4.65 -16.37 5.78
CA CYS A 3 -5.35 -16.58 4.51
C CYS A 3 -5.04 -15.53 3.41
N SER A 4 -4.53 -14.32 3.75
CA SER A 4 -4.20 -13.31 2.71
C SER A 4 -2.84 -13.57 2.07
N TYR A 5 -1.86 -14.08 2.82
CA TYR A 5 -0.51 -14.38 2.29
C TYR A 5 -0.49 -15.54 1.30
N SER A 6 -1.31 -16.57 1.54
CA SER A 6 -1.44 -17.73 0.66
C SER A 6 -2.17 -17.38 -0.64
N VAL A 7 -3.18 -16.51 -0.58
CA VAL A 7 -3.91 -16.02 -1.77
C VAL A 7 -3.06 -15.07 -2.61
N SER A 8 -2.33 -14.14 -2.00
CA SER A 8 -1.38 -13.26 -2.70
C SER A 8 -0.28 -14.07 -3.40
N ALA A 9 0.25 -15.11 -2.75
CA ALA A 9 1.23 -16.01 -3.36
C ALA A 9 0.65 -16.85 -4.51
N LEU A 10 -0.58 -17.36 -4.39
CA LEU A 10 -1.25 -18.11 -5.46
C LEU A 10 -1.63 -17.23 -6.65
N VAL A 11 -2.07 -15.99 -6.43
CA VAL A 11 -2.32 -15.00 -7.48
C VAL A 11 -1.01 -14.60 -8.15
N ALA A 12 0.08 -14.41 -7.40
CA ALA A 12 1.41 -14.19 -7.96
C ALA A 12 1.79 -15.34 -8.90
N ILE A 13 1.68 -16.60 -8.45
CA ILE A 13 2.00 -17.79 -9.23
C ILE A 13 1.12 -17.90 -10.49
N ALA A 14 -0.20 -17.67 -10.36
CA ALA A 14 -1.14 -17.72 -11.48
C ALA A 14 -0.91 -16.61 -12.52
N VAL A 15 -0.52 -15.41 -12.08
CA VAL A 15 -0.18 -14.28 -12.94
C VAL A 15 1.17 -14.50 -13.63
N LEU A 16 2.15 -15.11 -12.94
CA LEU A 16 3.52 -15.35 -13.40
C LEU A 16 3.67 -16.52 -14.39
N ASN A 17 2.68 -17.40 -14.55
CA ASN A 17 2.78 -18.65 -15.33
C ASN A 17 2.79 -18.49 -16.87
N LYS A 18 3.20 -17.34 -17.41
CA LYS A 18 3.43 -17.12 -18.85
C LYS A 18 4.75 -16.40 -19.11
N GLY A 19 5.87 -17.11 -18.99
CA GLY A 19 7.11 -16.86 -19.75
C GLY A 19 7.75 -15.46 -19.70
N GLN A 20 7.46 -14.63 -18.70
CA GLN A 20 8.00 -13.27 -18.62
C GLN A 20 9.24 -13.19 -17.74
N SER A 21 10.35 -12.76 -18.34
CA SER A 21 11.58 -12.40 -17.62
C SER A 21 11.37 -11.12 -16.84
N TRP A 22 11.69 -11.14 -15.55
CA TRP A 22 11.76 -9.97 -14.68
C TRP A 22 12.80 -9.00 -15.24
N LYS A 23 12.37 -7.98 -15.97
CA LYS A 23 13.22 -6.88 -16.41
C LYS A 23 12.92 -5.66 -15.55
N PHE A 24 13.20 -5.77 -14.25
CA PHE A 24 13.60 -4.55 -13.54
C PHE A 24 14.97 -4.20 -14.10
N GLU A 25 15.06 -3.12 -14.89
CA GLU A 25 16.35 -2.49 -15.11
C GLU A 25 16.94 -2.23 -13.72
N ARG A 26 18.17 -2.69 -13.47
CA ARG A 26 18.80 -2.53 -12.15
C ARG A 26 18.61 -1.08 -11.71
N PRO A 27 18.03 -0.81 -10.54
CA PRO A 27 17.78 0.56 -10.12
C PRO A 27 19.13 1.29 -10.10
N LYS A 28 19.22 2.43 -10.81
CA LYS A 28 20.46 3.22 -10.89
C LYS A 28 20.94 3.66 -9.50
N LYS A 29 20.04 3.69 -8.51
CA LYS A 29 20.31 3.82 -7.07
C LYS A 29 19.36 2.93 -6.28
N PRO A 30 19.83 2.13 -5.31
CA PRO A 30 18.97 1.21 -4.55
C PRO A 30 17.95 1.93 -3.66
N PHE A 31 18.25 3.15 -3.20
CA PHE A 31 17.35 3.96 -2.38
C PHE A 31 17.44 5.43 -2.79
N ASP A 32 16.29 6.06 -3.02
CA ASP A 32 16.18 7.49 -3.27
C ASP A 32 15.62 8.19 -2.04
N PHE A 33 16.47 8.97 -1.34
CA PHE A 33 16.09 9.73 -0.15
C PHE A 33 14.97 10.74 -0.41
N LEU A 34 14.69 11.09 -1.67
CA LEU A 34 13.56 11.94 -2.04
C LEU A 34 12.20 11.29 -1.76
N THR A 35 12.15 9.97 -1.64
CA THR A 35 10.92 9.22 -1.37
C THR A 35 10.44 9.34 0.08
N LEU A 36 11.36 9.60 1.03
CA LEU A 36 11.07 9.75 2.45
C LEU A 36 10.16 10.97 2.74
N PRO A 37 10.51 12.20 2.29
CA PRO A 37 9.63 13.35 2.43
C PRO A 37 8.26 13.14 1.83
N ILE A 38 8.17 12.47 0.66
CA ILE A 38 6.90 12.20 -0.02
C ILE A 38 6.02 11.30 0.85
N TYR A 39 6.58 10.21 1.38
CA TYR A 39 5.85 9.32 2.27
C TYR A 39 5.34 10.06 3.52
N PHE A 40 6.25 10.65 4.31
CA PHE A 40 5.87 11.34 5.53
C PHE A 40 4.94 12.54 5.27
N GLY A 41 5.20 13.30 4.20
CA GLY A 41 4.39 14.45 3.82
C GLY A 41 2.97 14.08 3.37
N SER A 42 2.79 12.90 2.78
CA SER A 42 1.48 12.37 2.43
C SER A 42 0.74 11.74 3.62
N TYR A 43 1.47 11.27 4.64
CA TYR A 43 0.91 10.46 5.72
C TYR A 43 -0.13 11.22 6.57
N LEU A 44 0.15 12.47 6.94
CA LEU A 44 -0.80 13.28 7.73
C LEU A 44 -2.11 13.60 6.99
N PRO A 45 -2.09 14.12 5.74
CA PRO A 45 -3.31 14.27 4.96
C PRO A 45 -4.10 12.97 4.83
N ILE A 46 -3.40 11.85 4.57
CA ILE A 46 -4.02 10.51 4.48
C ILE A 46 -4.73 10.15 5.78
N MET A 47 -4.07 10.35 6.94
CA MET A 47 -4.67 10.10 8.25
C MET A 47 -5.91 10.97 8.47
N LEU A 48 -5.86 12.27 8.20
CA LEU A 48 -7.00 13.18 8.39
C LEU A 48 -8.20 12.79 7.54
N ILE A 49 -7.98 12.49 6.25
CA ILE A 49 -9.03 12.03 5.34
C ILE A 49 -9.60 10.69 5.83
N SER A 50 -8.74 9.79 6.31
CA SER A 50 -9.15 8.48 6.82
C SER A 50 -9.96 8.59 8.11
N LEU A 51 -9.64 9.53 9.00
CA LEU A 51 -10.42 9.79 10.21
C LEU A 51 -11.85 10.25 9.88
N ILE A 52 -12.00 11.13 8.89
CA ILE A 52 -13.31 11.56 8.40
C ILE A 52 -14.08 10.36 7.83
N TYR A 53 -13.42 9.56 6.99
CA TYR A 53 -14.02 8.37 6.39
C TYR A 53 -14.47 7.35 7.43
N VAL A 54 -13.62 7.01 8.40
CA VAL A 54 -13.95 6.10 9.50
C VAL A 54 -15.13 6.63 10.32
N SER A 55 -15.16 7.94 10.58
CA SER A 55 -16.29 8.58 11.29
C SER A 55 -17.61 8.40 10.53
N ILE A 56 -17.60 8.56 9.20
CA ILE A 56 -18.78 8.34 8.36
C ILE A 56 -19.19 6.86 8.38
N MET A 57 -18.23 5.93 8.23
CA MET A 57 -18.54 4.49 8.28
C MET A 57 -19.15 4.08 9.62
N ASN A 58 -18.62 4.59 10.73
CA ASN A 58 -19.15 4.36 12.06
C ASN A 58 -20.58 4.90 12.21
N MET A 59 -20.88 6.09 11.65
CA MET A 59 -22.24 6.64 11.62
C MET A 59 -23.21 5.78 10.82
N LEU A 60 -22.74 5.05 9.81
CA LEU A 60 -23.52 4.08 9.04
C LEU A 60 -23.67 2.73 9.75
N GLY A 61 -23.14 2.57 10.97
CA GLY A 61 -23.18 1.32 11.74
C GLY A 61 -22.15 0.28 11.30
N LEU A 62 -21.27 0.61 10.36
CA LEU A 62 -20.17 -0.26 9.96
C LEU A 62 -19.02 -0.11 10.95
N LYS A 63 -18.56 -1.22 11.51
CA LYS A 63 -17.40 -1.26 12.41
C LYS A 63 -16.24 -1.98 11.73
N GLY A 64 -15.03 -1.54 12.05
CA GLY A 64 -13.83 -2.27 11.65
C GLY A 64 -13.77 -3.64 12.32
N VAL A 65 -13.08 -4.58 11.68
CA VAL A 65 -12.72 -5.85 12.31
C VAL A 65 -11.44 -5.62 13.11
N ASP A 66 -11.58 -5.59 14.44
CA ASP A 66 -10.43 -5.50 15.34
C ASP A 66 -9.75 -6.87 15.44
N VAL A 67 -8.68 -7.07 14.67
CA VAL A 67 -7.83 -8.24 14.82
C VAL A 67 -6.79 -7.95 15.89
N VAL A 68 -7.06 -8.38 17.12
CA VAL A 68 -6.07 -8.32 18.19
C VAL A 68 -5.05 -9.43 17.99
N ILE A 69 -3.80 -9.05 17.74
CA ILE A 69 -2.68 -9.98 17.62
C ILE A 69 -1.85 -9.87 18.90
N PRO A 70 -1.86 -10.89 19.78
CA PRO A 70 -1.17 -10.82 21.07
C PRO A 70 0.31 -10.45 20.92
N PHE A 71 0.74 -9.42 21.67
CA PHE A 71 2.15 -9.02 21.69
C PHE A 71 2.97 -9.98 22.55
N PRO A 72 4.04 -10.59 22.03
CA PRO A 72 4.83 -11.53 22.83
C PRO A 72 5.65 -10.84 23.93
N ASP A 73 5.71 -11.46 25.10
CA ASP A 73 6.47 -10.93 26.25
C ASP A 73 7.99 -11.12 26.13
N ASN A 74 8.43 -12.11 25.36
CA ASN A 74 9.84 -12.43 25.19
C ASN A 74 10.44 -11.86 23.89
N THR A 75 11.74 -11.55 23.91
CA THR A 75 12.46 -10.93 22.78
C THR A 75 12.36 -11.72 21.49
N VAL A 76 12.49 -13.05 21.55
CA VAL A 76 12.42 -13.91 20.36
C VAL A 76 11.03 -13.85 19.72
N GLY A 77 9.99 -13.93 20.53
CA GLY A 77 8.60 -13.77 20.11
C GLY A 77 8.36 -12.42 19.45
N ARG A 78 8.88 -11.32 20.02
CA ARG A 78 8.75 -9.97 19.43
C ARG A 78 9.43 -9.86 18.08
N ILE A 79 10.60 -10.49 17.91
CA ILE A 79 11.29 -10.54 16.61
C ILE A 79 10.44 -11.31 15.60
N ILE A 80 9.95 -12.50 15.94
CA ILE A 80 9.08 -13.30 15.07
C ILE A 80 7.82 -12.53 14.71
N TYR A 81 7.21 -11.85 15.68
CA TYR A 81 6.04 -11.01 15.49
C TYR A 81 6.27 -9.89 14.46
N LEU A 82 7.37 -9.13 14.59
CA LEU A 82 7.73 -8.09 13.62
C LEU A 82 8.02 -8.67 12.24
N LEU A 83 8.70 -9.82 12.17
CA LEU A 83 8.96 -10.48 10.89
C LEU A 83 7.65 -10.91 10.22
N GLN A 84 6.74 -11.51 10.97
CA GLN A 84 5.49 -12.06 10.46
C GLN A 84 4.46 -11.01 10.06
N TYR A 85 4.34 -9.94 10.85
CA TYR A 85 3.26 -8.95 10.70
C TYR A 85 3.71 -7.61 10.11
N ALA A 86 5.02 -7.32 10.07
CA ALA A 86 5.52 -6.09 9.46
C ALA A 86 6.37 -6.36 8.21
N LEU A 87 7.42 -7.18 8.31
CA LEU A 87 8.39 -7.36 7.23
C LEU A 87 7.91 -8.26 6.11
N MET A 88 7.49 -9.49 6.43
CA MET A 88 7.03 -10.45 5.43
C MET A 88 5.87 -9.90 4.59
N PRO A 89 4.86 -9.24 5.18
CA PRO A 89 3.76 -8.64 4.42
C PRO A 89 4.26 -7.53 3.51
N ALA A 90 5.02 -6.57 4.05
CA ALA A 90 5.56 -5.45 3.28
C ALA A 90 6.40 -5.93 2.08
N PHE A 91 7.24 -6.95 2.28
CA PHE A 91 8.07 -7.50 1.22
C PHE A 91 7.24 -8.23 0.14
N LEU A 92 6.39 -9.17 0.54
CA LEU A 92 5.64 -10.00 -0.39
C LEU A 92 4.56 -9.21 -1.15
N GLU A 93 3.88 -8.30 -0.46
CA GLU A 93 2.82 -7.49 -1.05
C GLU A 93 3.41 -6.46 -2.03
N GLU A 94 4.52 -5.79 -1.69
CA GLU A 94 5.16 -4.89 -2.65
C GLU A 94 5.71 -5.63 -3.87
N LEU A 95 6.28 -6.83 -3.70
CA LEU A 95 6.68 -7.68 -4.82
C LEU A 95 5.49 -8.01 -5.73
N LEU A 96 4.33 -8.36 -5.17
CA LEU A 96 3.14 -8.68 -5.94
C LEU A 96 2.53 -7.45 -6.60
N PHE A 97 2.18 -6.43 -5.82
CA PHE A 97 1.40 -5.30 -6.31
C PHE A 97 2.25 -4.32 -7.11
N ARG A 98 3.48 -4.06 -6.69
CA ARG A 98 4.36 -3.08 -7.36
C ARG A 98 5.29 -3.77 -8.33
N GLY A 99 5.84 -4.93 -7.94
CA GLY A 99 6.72 -5.71 -8.80
C GLY A 99 6.03 -6.42 -9.96
N VAL A 100 4.80 -6.89 -9.80
CA VAL A 100 4.08 -7.66 -10.84
C VAL A 100 2.90 -6.88 -11.41
N LEU A 101 1.91 -6.51 -10.59
CA LEU A 101 0.67 -5.94 -11.09
C LEU A 101 0.86 -4.54 -11.68
N LEU A 102 1.51 -3.64 -10.94
CA LEU A 102 1.80 -2.28 -11.40
C LEU A 102 2.63 -2.32 -12.69
N GLU A 103 3.74 -3.07 -12.72
CA GLU A 103 4.60 -3.18 -13.92
C GLU A 103 3.82 -3.68 -15.15
N ARG A 104 2.94 -4.68 -14.98
CA ARG A 104 2.07 -5.15 -16.08
C ARG A 104 1.09 -4.11 -16.56
N LEU A 105 0.66 -3.21 -15.69
CA LEU A 105 -0.27 -2.14 -15.99
C LEU A 105 0.41 -0.90 -16.57
N ARG A 106 1.74 -0.75 -16.42
CA ARG A 106 2.47 0.43 -16.93
C ARG A 106 2.34 0.63 -18.43
N LYS A 107 2.14 -0.45 -19.19
CA LYS A 107 1.81 -0.40 -20.64
C LYS A 107 0.47 0.30 -20.96
N TYR A 108 -0.35 0.61 -19.95
CA TYR A 108 -1.57 1.39 -20.09
C TYR A 108 -1.42 2.80 -19.49
N GLY A 109 -0.24 3.15 -18.99
CA GLY A 109 0.12 4.43 -18.37
C GLY A 109 0.30 4.34 -16.86
N ASN A 110 1.31 5.05 -16.33
CA ASN A 110 1.69 5.03 -14.92
C ASN A 110 0.54 5.41 -13.97
N VAL A 111 -0.29 6.40 -14.32
CA VAL A 111 -1.43 6.81 -13.47
C VAL A 111 -2.41 5.67 -13.29
N LEU A 112 -2.81 5.02 -14.40
CA LEU A 112 -3.73 3.88 -14.35
C LEU A 112 -3.09 2.71 -13.59
N ALA A 113 -1.80 2.45 -13.83
CA ALA A 113 -1.07 1.39 -13.15
C ALA A 113 -1.01 1.57 -11.63
N ILE A 114 -0.68 2.78 -11.17
CA ILE A 114 -0.68 3.14 -9.76
C ILE A 114 -2.11 2.96 -9.22
N THR A 115 -3.10 3.66 -9.77
CA THR A 115 -4.47 3.63 -9.25
C THR A 115 -5.06 2.23 -9.19
N MET A 116 -4.93 1.43 -10.26
CA MET A 116 -5.51 0.09 -10.30
C MET A 116 -4.77 -0.90 -9.39
N SER A 117 -3.42 -0.83 -9.32
CA SER A 117 -2.67 -1.69 -8.40
C SER A 117 -2.98 -1.36 -6.94
N SER A 118 -3.12 -0.07 -6.59
CA SER A 118 -3.51 0.39 -5.25
C SER A 118 -4.96 0.02 -4.90
N LEU A 119 -5.88 0.06 -5.88
CA LEU A 119 -7.26 -0.36 -5.68
C LEU A 119 -7.34 -1.85 -5.36
N VAL A 120 -6.69 -2.66 -6.18
CA VAL A 120 -6.56 -4.11 -5.99
C VAL A 120 -5.94 -4.41 -4.62
N PHE A 121 -4.84 -3.73 -4.27
CA PHE A 121 -4.20 -3.84 -2.96
C PHE A 121 -5.17 -3.56 -1.82
N ALA A 122 -5.95 -2.47 -1.88
CA ALA A 122 -6.91 -2.14 -0.83
C ALA A 122 -8.08 -3.13 -0.73
N LEU A 123 -8.61 -3.61 -1.86
CA LEU A 123 -9.74 -4.53 -1.87
C LEU A 123 -9.41 -5.89 -1.26
N ILE A 124 -8.19 -6.42 -1.46
CA ILE A 124 -7.81 -7.72 -0.87
C ILE A 124 -7.70 -7.71 0.65
N HIS A 125 -7.61 -6.54 1.27
CA HIS A 125 -7.57 -6.44 2.72
C HIS A 125 -8.94 -6.74 3.36
N GLY A 126 -10.03 -6.67 2.59
CA GLY A 126 -11.37 -7.01 3.06
C GLY A 126 -11.87 -6.15 4.22
N ASN A 127 -11.29 -4.96 4.42
CA ASN A 127 -11.66 -4.04 5.48
C ASN A 127 -12.27 -2.77 4.87
N VAL A 128 -13.61 -2.69 4.84
CA VAL A 128 -14.33 -1.55 4.29
C VAL A 128 -14.01 -0.28 5.08
N VAL A 129 -13.99 -0.34 6.42
CA VAL A 129 -13.71 0.83 7.28
C VAL A 129 -12.28 1.35 7.10
N GLY A 130 -11.32 0.46 6.86
CA GLY A 130 -9.92 0.80 6.59
C GLY A 130 -9.62 1.07 5.11
N PHE A 131 -10.56 0.84 4.20
CA PHE A 131 -10.33 0.81 2.75
C PHE A 131 -9.64 2.08 2.24
N LEU A 132 -10.15 3.26 2.63
CA LEU A 132 -9.66 4.52 2.11
C LEU A 132 -8.20 4.78 2.52
N PHE A 133 -7.85 4.45 3.77
CA PHE A 133 -6.47 4.55 4.27
C PHE A 133 -5.52 3.65 3.47
N ILE A 134 -5.89 2.37 3.33
CA ILE A 134 -5.09 1.36 2.62
C ILE A 134 -4.93 1.72 1.15
N PHE A 135 -6.00 2.22 0.51
CA PHE A 135 -5.98 2.66 -0.88
C PHE A 135 -5.04 3.86 -1.08
N MET A 136 -5.15 4.90 -0.23
CA MET A 136 -4.30 6.09 -0.35
C MET A 136 -2.83 5.79 -0.08
N LEU A 137 -2.50 4.99 0.93
CA LEU A 137 -1.13 4.49 1.12
C LEU A 137 -0.67 3.69 -0.09
N GLY A 138 -1.56 2.87 -0.64
CA GLY A 138 -1.29 2.11 -1.83
C GLY A 138 -0.91 3.00 -3.02
N LEU A 139 -1.53 4.18 -3.16
CA LEU A 139 -1.20 5.17 -4.20
C LEU A 139 0.19 5.75 -3.96
N VAL A 140 0.53 6.08 -2.71
CA VAL A 140 1.86 6.60 -2.32
C VAL A 140 2.95 5.58 -2.61
N PHE A 141 2.77 4.31 -2.22
CA PHE A 141 3.74 3.25 -2.50
C PHE A 141 3.92 3.02 -4.01
N GLY A 142 2.82 2.99 -4.77
CA GLY A 142 2.88 2.87 -6.22
C GLY A 142 3.60 4.05 -6.87
N TYR A 143 3.33 5.27 -6.41
CA TYR A 143 4.01 6.47 -6.88
C TYR A 143 5.50 6.46 -6.56
N ILE A 144 5.89 6.09 -5.33
CA ILE A 144 7.29 5.94 -4.91
C ILE A 144 8.01 4.89 -5.74
N ALA A 145 7.38 3.74 -6.01
CA ALA A 145 7.97 2.68 -6.82
C ALA A 145 8.23 3.14 -8.26
N VAL A 146 7.27 3.86 -8.87
CA VAL A 146 7.42 4.43 -10.21
C VAL A 146 8.46 5.56 -10.24
N LEU A 147 8.46 6.44 -9.24
CA LEU A 147 9.37 7.58 -9.15
C LEU A 147 10.83 7.14 -8.98
N SER A 148 11.06 6.17 -8.08
CA SER A 148 12.40 5.68 -7.76
C SER A 148 12.91 4.59 -8.69
N GLU A 149 12.03 4.08 -9.57
CA GLU A 149 12.28 2.89 -10.40
C GLU A 149 12.81 1.71 -9.57
N SER A 150 12.36 1.59 -8.32
CA SER A 150 12.82 0.62 -7.33
C SER A 150 11.70 0.21 -6.38
N LEU A 151 11.67 -1.07 -6.00
CA LEU A 151 10.74 -1.57 -4.97
C LEU A 151 11.26 -1.32 -3.55
N ILE A 152 12.57 -1.13 -3.38
CA ILE A 152 13.19 -1.04 -2.05
C ILE A 152 12.59 0.13 -1.24
N PRO A 153 12.43 1.35 -1.80
CA PRO A 153 11.80 2.44 -1.06
C PRO A 153 10.36 2.12 -0.64
N SER A 154 9.55 1.51 -1.52
CA SER A 154 8.15 1.20 -1.18
C SER A 154 8.06 0.08 -0.13
N ILE A 155 8.93 -0.94 -0.20
CA ILE A 155 9.07 -1.99 0.83
C ILE A 155 9.41 -1.38 2.19
N ILE A 156 10.37 -0.46 2.25
CA ILE A 156 10.78 0.18 3.51
C ILE A 156 9.64 1.02 4.09
N MET A 157 8.95 1.81 3.27
CA MET A 157 7.82 2.63 3.75
C MET A 157 6.64 1.76 4.20
N HIS A 158 6.37 0.66 3.51
CA HIS A 158 5.32 -0.28 3.88
C HIS A 158 5.68 -1.01 5.20
N LEU A 159 6.92 -1.46 5.36
CA LEU A 159 7.42 -2.02 6.62
C LEU A 159 7.25 -1.01 7.76
N LEU A 160 7.61 0.25 7.54
CA LEU A 160 7.45 1.31 8.52
C LEU A 160 5.98 1.52 8.89
N ASN A 161 5.08 1.57 7.91
CA ASN A 161 3.64 1.68 8.14
C ASN A 161 3.10 0.52 9.00
N ASN A 162 3.47 -0.72 8.65
CA ASN A 162 3.03 -1.89 9.40
C ASN A 162 3.59 -1.86 10.82
N SER A 163 4.84 -1.43 11.00
CA SER A 163 5.46 -1.27 12.32
C SER A 163 4.73 -0.22 13.16
N ILE A 164 4.35 0.92 12.57
CA ILE A 164 3.55 1.96 13.25
C ILE A 164 2.20 1.38 13.68
N ALA A 165 1.50 0.67 12.80
CA ALA A 165 0.20 0.04 13.11
C ALA A 165 0.31 -0.95 14.29
N LEU A 166 1.34 -1.81 14.28
CA LEU A 166 1.58 -2.76 15.37
C LEU A 166 1.93 -2.05 16.68
N LEU A 167 2.73 -0.99 16.65
CA LEU A 167 3.05 -0.22 17.86
C LEU A 167 1.81 0.48 18.41
N THR A 168 1.01 1.13 17.56
CA THR A 168 -0.23 1.78 18.00
C THR A 168 -1.23 0.80 18.60
N SER A 169 -1.38 -0.39 18.00
CA SER A 169 -2.29 -1.42 18.53
C SER A 169 -1.80 -2.00 19.86
N ASN A 170 -0.52 -2.37 19.96
CA ASN A 170 0.00 -3.04 21.17
C ASN A 170 0.14 -2.10 22.38
N PHE A 171 0.26 -0.79 22.14
CA PHE A 171 0.39 0.21 23.20
C PHE A 171 -0.88 1.06 23.38
N GLU A 172 -2.03 0.66 22.83
CA GLU A 172 -3.26 1.47 22.83
C GLU A 172 -3.71 1.94 24.23
N ASN A 173 -3.39 1.16 25.27
CA ASN A 173 -3.73 1.46 26.67
C ASN A 173 -2.65 2.26 27.42
N ASP A 174 -1.47 2.46 26.82
CA ASP A 174 -0.38 3.28 27.36
C ASP A 174 -0.44 4.70 26.76
N VAL A 175 -1.02 5.62 27.53
CA VAL A 175 -1.22 7.02 27.13
C VAL A 175 0.09 7.70 26.75
N TRP A 176 1.19 7.39 27.44
CA TRP A 176 2.49 8.02 27.18
C TRP A 176 3.07 7.51 25.86
N ALA A 177 3.04 6.19 25.64
CA ALA A 177 3.51 5.59 24.41
C ALA A 177 2.70 6.08 23.20
N ILE A 178 1.37 6.11 23.30
CA ILE A 178 0.49 6.58 22.21
C ILE A 178 0.69 8.06 21.92
N SER A 179 0.85 8.88 22.96
CA SER A 179 1.16 10.30 22.79
C SER A 179 2.50 10.50 22.08
N ALA A 180 3.53 9.75 22.46
CA ALA A 180 4.85 9.82 21.83
C ALA A 180 4.82 9.39 20.35
N ILE A 181 4.09 8.30 20.03
CA ILE A 181 3.90 7.84 18.64
C ILE A 181 3.15 8.92 17.84
N SER A 182 2.07 9.48 18.38
CA SER A 182 1.27 10.51 17.72
C SER A 182 2.06 11.79 17.45
N ILE A 183 2.81 12.28 18.45
CA ILE A 183 3.68 13.44 18.31
C ILE A 183 4.75 13.19 17.24
N SER A 184 5.33 11.99 17.21
CA SER A 184 6.33 11.61 16.21
C SER A 184 5.74 11.64 14.80
N ILE A 185 4.56 11.05 14.61
CA ILE A 185 3.85 11.06 13.31
C ILE A 185 3.56 12.49 12.86
N ILE A 186 3.10 13.36 13.76
CA ILE A 186 2.82 14.77 13.47
C ILE A 186 4.12 15.50 13.11
N ALA A 187 5.18 15.33 13.89
CA ALA A 187 6.47 16.00 13.65
C ALA A 187 7.07 15.59 12.29
N PHE A 188 7.21 14.29 12.04
CA PHE A 188 7.73 13.79 10.76
C PHE A 188 6.82 14.16 9.59
N GLY A 189 5.50 14.15 9.79
CA GLY A 189 4.56 14.55 8.77
C GLY A 189 4.67 16.02 8.38
N ILE A 190 4.75 16.93 9.35
CA ILE A 190 4.94 18.38 9.09
C ILE A 190 6.27 18.60 8.35
N VAL A 191 7.36 18.00 8.83
CA VAL A 191 8.67 18.08 8.16
C VAL A 191 8.59 17.53 6.74
N GLY A 192 7.95 16.38 6.55
CA GLY A 192 7.74 15.76 5.25
C GLY A 192 6.95 16.64 4.29
N ILE A 193 5.88 17.30 4.76
CA ILE A 193 5.09 18.26 3.96
C ILE A 193 5.97 19.43 3.51
N ILE A 194 6.71 20.04 4.44
CA ILE A 194 7.57 21.20 4.14
C ILE A 194 8.64 20.82 3.13
N VAL A 195 9.36 19.71 3.36
CA VAL A 195 10.44 19.26 2.47
C VAL A 195 9.88 18.89 1.10
N THR A 196 8.73 18.22 1.03
CA THR A 196 8.06 17.89 -0.24
C THR A 196 7.62 19.15 -0.98
N ALA A 197 7.06 20.14 -0.29
CA ALA A 197 6.64 21.41 -0.90
C ALA A 197 7.83 22.20 -1.46
N VAL A 198 8.93 22.30 -0.72
CA VAL A 198 10.19 22.91 -1.18
C VAL A 198 10.76 22.14 -2.37
N TYR A 199 10.70 20.81 -2.33
CA TYR A 199 11.17 19.99 -3.43
C TYR A 199 10.35 20.22 -4.72
N ILE A 200 9.02 20.30 -4.60
CA ILE A 200 8.13 20.61 -5.72
C ILE A 200 8.40 22.03 -6.26
N SER A 201 8.58 23.01 -5.39
CA SER A 201 8.80 24.42 -5.78
C SER A 201 10.13 24.66 -6.49
N THR A 202 11.16 23.85 -6.18
CA THR A 202 12.48 23.92 -6.83
C THR A 202 12.54 23.23 -8.19
N ASN A 203 11.42 22.72 -8.70
CA ASN A 203 11.21 22.28 -10.09
C ASN A 203 12.19 21.17 -10.60
N LYS A 204 12.92 20.50 -9.69
CA LYS A 204 13.80 19.35 -9.99
C LYS A 204 13.02 18.13 -10.50
N TYR A 205 11.70 18.10 -10.31
CA TYR A 205 10.79 17.02 -10.69
C TYR A 205 10.48 16.93 -12.20
N LYS A 206 10.55 18.05 -12.95
CA LYS A 206 10.09 18.10 -14.36
C LYS A 206 10.91 17.25 -15.34
N LYS A 207 12.05 16.68 -14.95
CA LYS A 207 12.92 15.89 -15.86
C LYS A 207 12.74 14.37 -15.79
N GLN A 208 12.02 13.81 -14.82
CA GLN A 208 11.90 12.36 -14.64
C GLN A 208 10.56 11.75 -15.10
N PHE A 209 9.53 12.58 -15.33
CA PHE A 209 8.23 12.15 -15.85
C PHE A 209 8.11 12.35 -17.37
N SER A 210 9.09 11.89 -18.15
CA SER A 210 8.89 11.71 -19.60
C SER A 210 8.21 10.35 -19.83
N VAL A 211 6.95 10.25 -19.41
CA VAL A 211 6.10 9.10 -19.74
C VAL A 211 5.84 9.15 -21.24
N PRO A 212 6.08 8.07 -22.00
CA PRO A 212 5.57 7.99 -23.36
C PRO A 212 4.07 8.32 -23.34
N ARG A 213 3.69 9.43 -23.97
CA ARG A 213 2.29 9.83 -24.10
C ARG A 213 1.64 8.84 -25.05
N GLU A 214 1.05 7.78 -24.52
CA GLU A 214 0.44 6.76 -25.35
C GLU A 214 -0.94 7.16 -25.86
N LYS A 215 -1.21 6.74 -27.10
CA LYS A 215 -2.36 7.17 -27.91
C LYS A 215 -3.60 6.35 -27.55
N GLY A 216 -4.69 7.03 -27.15
CA GLY A 216 -6.02 6.43 -27.01
C GLY A 216 -6.80 6.91 -25.77
N PRO A 217 -8.14 6.78 -25.76
CA PRO A 217 -8.96 7.15 -24.60
C PRO A 217 -8.58 6.40 -23.32
N ILE A 218 -8.78 7.00 -22.14
CA ILE A 218 -8.55 6.32 -20.86
C ILE A 218 -9.52 5.15 -20.64
N MET A 219 -10.77 5.31 -21.09
CA MET A 219 -11.83 4.33 -20.84
C MET A 219 -11.61 3.02 -21.60
N SER A 220 -11.09 3.07 -22.83
CA SER A 220 -10.74 1.86 -23.58
C SER A 220 -9.58 1.09 -22.94
N ARG A 221 -8.66 1.77 -22.27
CA ARG A 221 -7.56 1.15 -21.53
C ARG A 221 -8.05 0.43 -20.28
N VAL A 222 -8.91 1.08 -19.50
CA VAL A 222 -9.56 0.48 -18.33
C VAL A 222 -10.37 -0.75 -18.75
N TYR A 223 -11.20 -0.63 -19.79
CA TYR A 223 -12.00 -1.72 -20.32
C TYR A 223 -11.16 -2.93 -20.73
N ASN A 224 -10.11 -2.72 -21.53
CA ASN A 224 -9.22 -3.80 -21.98
C ASN A 224 -8.47 -4.48 -20.83
N PHE A 225 -8.17 -3.76 -19.74
CA PHE A 225 -7.54 -4.34 -18.55
C PHE A 225 -8.53 -5.18 -17.72
N LEU A 226 -9.72 -4.62 -17.43
CA LEU A 226 -10.73 -5.30 -16.61
C LEU A 226 -11.18 -6.63 -17.24
N LEU A 227 -11.14 -6.73 -18.57
CA LEU A 227 -11.48 -7.95 -19.29
C LEU A 227 -10.34 -8.97 -19.41
N THR A 228 -9.16 -8.70 -18.86
CA THR A 228 -8.10 -9.72 -18.83
C THR A 228 -8.53 -10.87 -17.91
N PRO A 229 -8.35 -12.16 -18.31
CA PRO A 229 -8.81 -13.30 -17.51
C PRO A 229 -8.30 -13.29 -16.06
N GLY A 230 -7.05 -12.85 -15.87
CA GLY A 230 -6.47 -12.71 -14.53
C GLY A 230 -7.15 -11.64 -13.68
N MET A 231 -7.57 -10.51 -14.26
CA MET A 231 -8.27 -9.46 -13.53
C MET A 231 -9.71 -9.87 -13.20
N ILE A 232 -10.38 -10.60 -14.09
CA ILE A 232 -11.71 -11.16 -13.83
C ILE A 232 -11.66 -12.13 -12.64
N ILE A 233 -10.74 -13.10 -12.68
CA ILE A 233 -10.54 -14.06 -11.59
C ILE A 233 -10.22 -13.32 -10.29
N PHE A 234 -9.32 -12.33 -10.35
CA PHE A 234 -8.96 -11.51 -9.21
C PHE A 234 -10.19 -10.80 -8.60
N ILE A 235 -10.98 -10.08 -9.40
CA ILE A 235 -12.20 -9.39 -8.93
C ILE A 235 -13.17 -10.38 -8.29
N CYS A 236 -13.41 -11.54 -8.92
CA CYS A 236 -14.31 -12.56 -8.40
C CYS A 236 -13.85 -13.11 -7.04
N VAL A 237 -12.56 -13.43 -6.92
CA VAL A 237 -11.97 -13.93 -5.66
C VAL A 237 -12.06 -12.85 -4.58
N THR A 238 -11.69 -11.61 -4.89
CA THR A 238 -11.72 -10.52 -3.91
C THR A 238 -13.14 -10.23 -3.43
N LEU A 239 -14.12 -10.13 -4.33
CA LEU A 239 -15.52 -9.94 -3.94
C LEU A 239 -16.04 -11.10 -3.08
N ALA A 240 -15.72 -12.34 -3.44
CA ALA A 240 -16.10 -13.52 -2.66
C ALA A 240 -15.49 -13.50 -1.26
N MET A 241 -14.21 -13.09 -1.13
CA MET A 241 -13.55 -12.96 0.17
C MET A 241 -14.13 -11.82 1.00
N THR A 242 -14.41 -10.65 0.42
CA THR A 242 -15.04 -9.53 1.13
C THR A 242 -16.41 -9.92 1.69
N VAL A 243 -17.24 -10.58 0.87
CA VAL A 243 -18.56 -11.07 1.29
C VAL A 243 -18.43 -12.14 2.37
N MET A 244 -17.49 -13.09 2.24
CA MET A 244 -17.27 -14.09 3.29
C MET A 244 -16.81 -13.46 4.60
N VAL A 245 -15.87 -12.51 4.58
CA VAL A 245 -15.39 -11.86 5.81
C VAL A 245 -16.53 -11.13 6.52
N GLU A 246 -17.39 -10.42 5.81
CA GLU A 246 -18.52 -9.73 6.44
C GLU A 246 -19.61 -10.69 6.95
N ILE A 247 -19.90 -11.78 6.22
CA ILE A 247 -20.90 -12.77 6.66
C ILE A 247 -20.43 -13.56 7.89
N PHE A 248 -19.13 -13.90 7.97
CA PHE A 248 -18.59 -14.71 9.06
C PHE A 248 -18.03 -13.89 10.23
N ALA A 249 -17.96 -12.56 10.11
CA ALA A 249 -17.61 -11.66 11.22
C ALA A 249 -18.84 -11.06 11.94
N ALA A 250 -20.05 -11.27 11.40
CA ALA A 250 -21.34 -10.95 12.02
C ALA A 250 -21.89 -12.12 12.85
#